data_AF-A0A2S0WGA0-F1
#
_entry.id   AF-A0A2S0WGA0-F1
#
_cell.length_a   1.000
_cell.length_b   1.000
_cell.length_c   1.000
_cell.angle_alpha   90.00
_cell.angle_beta   90.00
_cell.angle_gamma   90.00
#
_symmetry.space_group_name_H-M   'P 1'
#
loop_
_entity.id
_entity.type
_entity.pdbx_description
1 polymer ?
#
loop_
_entity_poly.entity_id
_entity_poly.type
_entity_poly.pdbx_seq_one_letter_code
_entity_poly.pdbx_strand_id
1 'polypeptide(L)'
;MTEALADMALEKHSECIGMWCEAGGKLSVIRGVYHWSDGGLRFRLINPATDTLSRFTPMEAVTLRPDLPRAWEPDGTPWEGEHD
;
A
#
# COMPACT_ATOMS: atom_id res chain seq x y z
N MET A 1 -6.87 5.68 29.02
CA MET A 1 -5.83 6.32 28.18
C MET A 1 -6.17 5.92 26.77
N THR A 2 -6.75 6.85 26.01
CA THR A 2 -7.34 6.58 24.70
C THR A 2 -6.37 7.12 23.66
N GLU A 3 -5.31 6.35 23.41
CA GLU A 3 -4.32 6.69 22.40
C GLU A 3 -4.99 6.52 21.02
N ALA A 4 -5.17 7.64 20.34
CA ALA A 4 -5.88 7.74 19.08
C ALA A 4 -5.13 6.95 18.00
N LEU A 5 -5.83 6.04 17.32
CA LEU A 5 -5.34 5.26 16.17
C LEU A 5 -4.75 6.12 15.03
N ALA A 6 -4.98 7.44 15.04
CA ALA A 6 -4.40 8.38 14.09
C ALA A 6 -2.90 8.61 14.30
N ASP A 7 -2.38 8.45 15.53
CA ASP A 7 -0.96 8.75 15.86
C ASP A 7 -0.05 7.52 15.69
N MET A 8 -0.59 6.31 15.88
CA MET A 8 0.11 5.02 15.68
C MET A 8 0.17 4.53 14.22
N ALA A 9 -0.39 5.32 13.29
CA ALA A 9 -0.79 4.87 11.97
C ALA A 9 0.40 4.65 11.02
N LEU A 10 1.38 5.56 10.98
CA LEU A 10 2.36 5.58 9.88
C LEU A 10 3.28 4.35 9.85
N GLU A 11 3.80 3.91 11.00
CA GLU A 11 4.69 2.74 11.08
C GLU A 11 3.94 1.46 10.68
N LYS A 12 2.72 1.29 11.19
CA LYS A 12 1.85 0.15 10.85
C LYS A 12 1.38 0.18 9.40
N HIS A 13 1.22 1.37 8.82
CA HIS A 13 0.90 1.51 7.39
C HIS A 13 2.13 1.31 6.50
N SER A 14 3.33 1.54 7.00
CA SER A 14 4.58 1.21 6.30
C SER A 14 4.74 -0.31 6.15
N GLU A 15 4.23 -1.10 7.10
CA GLU A 15 4.12 -2.57 6.96
C GLU A 15 3.18 -3.00 5.82
N CYS A 16 2.37 -2.09 5.27
CA CYS A 16 1.53 -2.38 4.11
C CYS A 16 2.25 -2.22 2.77
N ILE A 17 3.43 -1.60 2.74
CA ILE A 17 4.24 -1.45 1.53
C ILE A 17 4.59 -2.84 1.00
N GLY A 18 4.35 -3.08 -0.29
CA GLY A 18 4.60 -4.36 -0.97
C GLY A 18 3.45 -5.35 -0.89
N MET A 19 2.38 -5.06 -0.14
CA MET A 19 1.17 -5.88 -0.15
C MET A 19 0.29 -5.61 -1.36
N TRP A 20 -0.41 -6.64 -1.83
CA TRP A 20 -1.48 -6.49 -2.80
C TRP A 20 -2.71 -5.87 -2.17
N CYS A 21 -3.44 -5.12 -2.98
CA CYS A 21 -4.69 -4.49 -2.61
C CYS A 21 -5.58 -4.30 -3.83
N GLU A 22 -6.87 -4.11 -3.59
CA GLU A 22 -7.84 -3.73 -4.59
C GLU A 22 -8.33 -2.30 -4.33
N ALA A 23 -8.37 -1.49 -5.38
CA ALA A 23 -8.92 -0.14 -5.34
C ALA A 23 -9.69 0.14 -6.63
N GLY A 24 -10.99 0.43 -6.51
CA GLY A 24 -11.86 0.68 -7.65
C GLY A 24 -11.92 -0.48 -8.65
N GLY A 25 -11.96 -1.72 -8.14
CA GLY A 25 -12.04 -2.95 -8.94
C GLY A 25 -10.75 -3.31 -9.70
N LYS A 26 -9.61 -2.71 -9.33
CA LYS A 26 -8.30 -3.02 -9.92
C LYS A 26 -7.36 -3.53 -8.85
N LEU A 27 -6.66 -4.63 -9.16
CA LEU A 27 -5.58 -5.14 -8.34
C LEU A 27 -4.34 -4.25 -8.50
N SER A 28 -3.70 -3.90 -7.38
CA SER A 28 -2.53 -3.03 -7.33
C SER A 28 -1.67 -3.34 -6.11
N VAL A 29 -0.41 -2.93 -6.14
CA VAL A 29 0.55 -3.07 -5.05
C VAL A 29 0.72 -1.73 -4.35
N ILE A 30 0.77 -1.73 -3.02
CA ILE A 30 1.08 -0.52 -2.24
C ILE A 30 2.58 -0.24 -2.33
N ARG A 31 2.98 0.89 -2.90
CA ARG A 31 4.39 1.33 -2.98
C ARG A 31 4.81 2.26 -1.84
N GLY A 32 3.85 2.86 -1.13
CA GLY A 32 4.17 3.86 -0.12
C GLY A 32 2.96 4.52 0.49
N VAL A 33 3.21 5.22 1.58
CA VAL A 33 2.23 5.94 2.39
C VAL A 33 2.62 7.41 2.43
N TYR A 34 1.65 8.29 2.25
CA TYR A 34 1.92 9.72 2.16
C TYR A 34 0.82 10.52 2.87
N HIS A 35 1.25 11.57 3.57
CA HIS A 35 0.38 12.58 4.14
C HIS A 35 0.07 13.64 3.09
N TRP A 36 -1.22 13.99 2.97
CA TRP A 36 -1.66 15.15 2.20
C TRP A 36 -1.85 16.37 3.08
N SER A 37 -1.79 17.57 2.48
CA SER A 37 -1.99 18.85 3.18
C SER A 37 -3.36 19.00 3.85
N ASP A 38 -4.33 18.15 3.48
CA ASP A 38 -5.66 18.05 4.08
C ASP A 38 -5.68 17.23 5.40
N GLY A 39 -4.54 16.67 5.82
CA GLY A 39 -4.43 15.80 6.98
C GLY A 39 -4.78 14.33 6.70
N GLY A 40 -5.26 14.02 5.49
CA GLY A 40 -5.57 12.66 5.06
C GLY A 40 -4.34 11.84 4.65
N LEU A 41 -4.37 10.55 4.96
CA LEU A 41 -3.40 9.55 4.53
C LEU A 41 -3.83 8.90 3.21
N ARG A 42 -2.86 8.69 2.30
CA ARG A 42 -3.11 7.96 1.04
C ARG A 42 -2.02 6.94 0.77
N PHE A 43 -2.44 5.83 0.17
CA PHE A 43 -1.53 4.86 -0.41
C PHE A 43 -1.16 5.25 -1.83
N ARG A 44 0.13 5.15 -2.15
CA ARG A 44 0.62 5.15 -3.52
C ARG A 44 0.51 3.74 -4.07
N LEU A 45 -0.43 3.53 -4.98
CA LEU A 45 -0.71 2.24 -5.60
C LEU A 45 -0.03 2.15 -6.96
N ILE A 46 0.50 0.97 -7.29
CA ILE A 46 1.03 0.66 -8.61
C ILE A 46 0.30 -0.56 -9.16
N ASN A 47 -0.16 -0.45 -10.40
CA ASN A 47 -0.66 -1.61 -11.11
C ASN A 47 0.45 -2.16 -12.01
N PRO A 48 1.05 -3.32 -11.66
CA PRO A 48 2.16 -3.88 -12.43
C PRO A 48 1.77 -4.29 -13.85
N ALA A 49 0.48 -4.52 -14.12
CA ALA A 49 0.00 -4.84 -15.46
C ALA A 49 -0.01 -3.62 -16.41
N THR A 50 0.04 -2.40 -15.87
CA THR A 50 -0.03 -1.17 -16.68
C THR A 50 1.13 -0.20 -16.46
N ASP A 51 1.95 -0.40 -15.41
CA ASP A 51 3.23 0.21 -15.02
C ASP A 51 3.47 1.72 -15.28
N THR A 52 2.48 2.51 -15.63
CA THR A 52 2.72 3.88 -16.16
C THR A 52 2.35 4.99 -15.19
N LEU A 53 1.45 4.76 -14.24
CA LEU A 53 1.00 5.82 -13.32
C LEU A 53 0.73 5.26 -11.92
N SER A 54 1.56 5.65 -10.96
CA SER A 54 1.26 5.41 -9.55
C SER A 54 0.07 6.28 -9.14
N ARG A 55 -0.99 5.66 -8.61
CA ARG A 55 -2.20 6.34 -8.17
C ARG A 55 -2.17 6.59 -6.67
N PHE A 56 -2.50 7.79 -6.23
CA PHE A 56 -2.71 8.06 -4.81
C PHE A 56 -4.17 7.87 -4.45
N THR A 57 -4.44 6.95 -3.52
CA THR A 57 -5.80 6.55 -3.14
C THR A 57 -5.97 6.69 -1.63
N PRO A 58 -7.06 7.32 -1.15
CA PRO A 58 -7.40 7.34 0.27
C PRO A 58 -7.40 5.93 0.85
N MET A 59 -6.83 5.74 2.04
CA MET A 59 -6.70 4.40 2.64
C MET A 59 -8.06 3.70 2.81
N GLU A 60 -9.11 4.45 3.14
CA GLU A 60 -10.48 3.95 3.27
C GLU A 60 -11.06 3.35 1.97
N ALA A 61 -10.51 3.73 0.82
CA ALA A 61 -10.93 3.24 -0.49
C ALA A 61 -10.07 2.06 -1.00
N VAL A 62 -9.20 1.52 -0.14
CA VAL A 62 -8.29 0.41 -0.45
C VAL A 62 -8.65 -0.81 0.38
N THR A 63 -8.83 -1.95 -0.28
CA THR A 63 -9.03 -3.25 0.39
C THR A 63 -7.76 -4.08 0.26
N LEU A 64 -7.12 -4.41 1.38
CA LEU A 64 -5.90 -5.24 1.39
C LEU A 64 -6.22 -6.69 0.99
N ARG A 65 -5.27 -7.33 0.31
CA ARG A 65 -5.34 -8.74 -0.12
C ARG A 65 -4.23 -9.57 0.56
N PRO A 66 -4.34 -9.83 1.87
CA PRO A 66 -3.34 -10.61 2.62
C PRO A 66 -3.33 -12.09 2.21
N ASP A 67 -4.32 -12.53 1.42
CA ASP A 67 -4.38 -13.86 0.80
C ASP A 67 -3.36 -14.05 -0.33
N LEU A 68 -2.81 -12.95 -0.88
CA LEU A 68 -1.79 -12.99 -1.93
C LEU A 68 -0.39 -12.82 -1.33
N PRO A 69 0.64 -13.50 -1.89
CA PRO A 69 2.01 -13.32 -1.46
C PRO A 69 2.44 -11.86 -1.67
N ARG A 70 3.31 -11.35 -0.81
CA ARG A 70 3.87 -10.00 -0.97
C ARG A 70 4.50 -9.86 -2.35
N ALA A 71 4.17 -8.76 -3.03
CA ALA A 71 4.80 -8.41 -4.29
C ALA A 71 6.22 -7.88 -4.06
N TRP A 72 6.37 -7.01 -3.06
CA TRP A 72 7.64 -6.39 -2.67
C TRP A 72 7.86 -6.51 -1.16
N GLU A 73 9.11 -6.36 -0.74
CA GLU A 73 9.49 -6.20 0.65
C GLU A 73 9.05 -4.82 1.19
N PRO A 74 8.97 -4.64 2.54
CA PRO A 74 8.48 -3.39 3.12
C PRO A 74 9.36 -2.18 2.78
N ASP A 75 10.63 -2.42 2.44
CA ASP A 75 11.57 -1.39 1.98
C ASP A 75 11.34 -0.99 0.52
N GLY A 76 10.48 -1.70 -0.21
CA GLY A 76 10.18 -1.47 -1.62
C GLY A 76 11.07 -2.24 -2.60
N THR A 77 11.95 -3.12 -2.11
CA THR A 77 12.72 -4.04 -2.96
C THR A 77 11.81 -5.12 -3.52
N PRO A 78 11.89 -5.45 -4.83
CA PRO A 78 11.09 -6.53 -5.39
C PRO A 78 11.40 -7.84 -4.67
N TRP A 79 10.36 -8.62 -4.37
CA TRP A 79 10.56 -9.92 -3.73
C TRP A 79 11.29 -10.83 -4.74
N GLU A 80 12.56 -11.14 -4.48
CA GLU A 80 13.34 -12.13 -5.22
C GLU A 80 12.85 -13.54 -4.85
N GLY A 81 11.60 -13.86 -5.18
CA GLY A 81 11.16 -15.24 -5.24
C GLY A 81 11.88 -15.91 -6.41
N GLU A 82 12.57 -17.01 -6.13
CA GLU A 82 13.27 -17.83 -7.13
C GLU A 82 12.33 -18.17 -8.30
N HIS A 83 12.64 -17.62 -9.47
CA HIS A 83 12.00 -18.04 -10.72
C HIS A 83 12.61 -19.39 -11.12
N ASP A 84 11.83 -20.46 -11.06
CA ASP A 84 12.13 -21.74 -11.73
C ASP A 84 12.00 -21.60 -13.25
#